data_AF-A0A529LYX1-F1
#
_entry.id   AF-A0A529LYX1-F1
#
_cell.length_a   1.000
_cell.length_b   1.000
_cell.length_c   1.000
_cell.angle_alpha   90.00
_cell.angle_beta   90.00
_cell.angle_gamma   90.00
#
_symmetry.space_group_name_H-M   'P 1'
#
loop_
_entity.id
_entity.type
_entity.pdbx_description
1 polymer ?
#
loop_
_entity_poly.entity_id
_entity_poly.type
_entity_poly.pdbx_seq_one_letter_code
_entity_poly.pdbx_strand_id
1 'polypeptide(L)'
;PVHASGPYATPNYRATGYAIHTNGPIAGAFRGFGVPQATIMQETLYDELAGKLGMDRLDFRLKNCLRDGCDTVTGQRLESGVGIGECLEQLQPHWARALAEAEAFNAAKTASKRGVGVASCWYGCGNTSLPNPSTIKVGISASGEVILHQGAVDIGQGSNTVITQICA
;
A
#
# COMPACT_ATOMS: atom_id res chain seq x y z
N PRO A 1 5.80 -10.91 8.86
CA PRO A 1 5.69 -9.46 8.55
C PRO A 1 4.22 -9.06 8.39
N VAL A 2 3.79 -7.94 8.99
CA VAL A 2 2.36 -7.59 9.14
C VAL A 2 1.64 -7.46 7.80
N HIS A 3 2.26 -6.80 6.81
CA HIS A 3 1.62 -6.52 5.52
C HIS A 3 1.83 -7.61 4.46
N ALA A 4 2.50 -8.72 4.79
CA ALA A 4 3.00 -9.66 3.80
C ALA A 4 1.90 -10.36 2.98
N SER A 5 0.70 -10.50 3.55
CA SER A 5 -0.46 -11.07 2.84
C SER A 5 -1.01 -10.15 1.74
N GLY A 6 -0.55 -8.89 1.68
CA GLY A 6 -1.23 -7.86 0.89
C GLY A 6 -2.66 -7.61 1.38
N PRO A 7 -3.46 -6.91 0.58
CA PRO A 7 -4.85 -6.57 0.90
C PRO A 7 -5.82 -7.72 0.64
N TYR A 8 -5.43 -8.96 0.95
CA TYR A 8 -6.18 -10.16 0.59
C TYR A 8 -6.56 -11.03 1.79
N ALA A 9 -7.79 -11.53 1.79
CA ALA A 9 -8.32 -12.47 2.76
C ALA A 9 -7.73 -13.87 2.51
N THR A 10 -6.62 -14.19 3.18
CA THR A 10 -5.96 -15.49 3.08
C THR A 10 -6.11 -16.25 4.41
N PRO A 11 -7.05 -17.22 4.51
CA PRO A 11 -7.39 -17.85 5.79
C PRO A 11 -6.25 -18.68 6.38
N ASN A 12 -5.38 -19.23 5.54
CA ASN A 12 -4.22 -20.01 5.94
C ASN A 12 -2.95 -19.31 5.47
N TYR A 13 -2.29 -18.59 6.37
CA TYR A 13 -1.13 -17.78 6.01
C TYR A 13 0.03 -17.97 6.98
N ARG A 14 1.23 -18.17 6.44
CA ARG A 14 2.47 -18.21 7.23
C ARG A 14 3.54 -17.41 6.50
N ALA A 15 4.02 -16.35 7.15
CA ALA A 15 5.18 -15.59 6.67
C ALA A 15 6.27 -15.56 7.73
N THR A 16 7.49 -15.92 7.33
CA THR A 16 8.68 -15.86 8.16
C THR A 16 9.67 -14.89 7.54
N GLY A 17 10.33 -14.07 8.35
CA GLY A 17 11.36 -13.13 7.88
C GLY A 17 12.63 -13.28 8.71
N TYR A 18 13.78 -13.12 8.07
CA TYR A 18 15.09 -13.16 8.70
C TYR A 18 15.88 -11.94 8.28
N ALA A 19 16.54 -11.29 9.24
CA ALA A 19 17.54 -10.25 8.94
C ALA A 19 18.89 -10.93 8.78
N ILE A 20 19.53 -10.76 7.61
CA ILE A 20 20.83 -11.35 7.31
C ILE A 20 21.89 -10.27 7.38
N HIS A 21 22.84 -10.45 8.30
CA HIS A 21 24.03 -9.60 8.36
C HIS A 21 24.98 -9.95 7.22
N THR A 22 25.49 -8.94 6.53
CA THR A 22 26.47 -9.09 5.45
C THR A 22 27.58 -8.04 5.60
N ASN A 23 28.71 -8.22 4.92
CA ASN A 23 29.80 -7.23 4.91
C ASN A 23 29.58 -6.06 3.92
N GLY A 24 28.36 -5.92 3.40
CA GLY A 24 27.98 -4.79 2.54
C GLY A 24 27.65 -3.53 3.35
N PRO A 25 27.28 -2.43 2.66
CA PRO A 25 26.79 -1.21 3.34
C PRO A 25 25.58 -1.49 4.23
N ILE A 26 25.51 -0.79 5.36
CA ILE A 26 24.39 -0.90 6.31
C ILE A 26 23.11 -0.39 5.63
N ALA A 27 22.10 -1.25 5.54
CA ALA A 27 20.78 -0.87 5.08
C ALA A 27 20.01 -0.08 6.17
N GLY A 28 19.21 0.89 5.74
CA GLY A 28 18.35 1.70 6.60
C GLY A 28 16.89 1.66 6.16
N ALA A 29 16.06 2.45 6.86
CA ALA A 29 14.67 2.63 6.47
C ALA A 29 14.56 3.34 5.11
N PHE A 30 13.67 2.85 4.25
CA PHE A 30 13.24 3.53 3.03
C PHE A 30 11.71 3.65 3.04
N ARG A 31 11.16 4.63 2.32
CA ARG A 31 9.71 4.86 2.21
C ARG A 31 8.97 3.55 1.89
N GLY A 32 8.03 3.19 2.76
CA GLY A 32 7.28 1.93 2.69
C GLY A 32 7.75 0.85 3.66
N PHE A 33 8.94 0.98 4.26
CA PHE A 33 9.38 0.19 5.42
C PHE A 33 9.16 -1.35 5.30
N GLY A 34 9.56 -1.94 4.18
CA GLY A 34 9.43 -3.39 3.93
C GLY A 34 8.15 -3.80 3.21
N VAL A 35 7.11 -2.94 3.18
CA VAL A 35 5.85 -3.23 2.47
C VAL A 35 6.08 -3.41 0.97
N PRO A 36 6.80 -2.53 0.24
CA PRO A 36 7.01 -2.72 -1.19
C PRO A 36 7.67 -4.06 -1.54
N GLN A 37 8.65 -4.49 -0.74
CA GLN A 37 9.33 -5.79 -0.92
C GLN A 37 8.35 -6.95 -0.78
N ALA A 38 7.48 -6.89 0.23
CA ALA A 38 6.46 -7.92 0.45
C ALA A 38 5.37 -7.91 -0.62
N THR A 39 4.92 -6.72 -1.03
CA THR A 39 3.92 -6.53 -2.08
C THR A 39 4.38 -7.14 -3.40
N ILE A 40 5.62 -6.90 -3.84
CA ILE A 40 6.12 -7.48 -5.09
C ILE A 40 6.06 -9.02 -5.07
N MET A 41 6.46 -9.64 -3.95
CA MET A 41 6.38 -11.10 -3.80
C MET A 41 4.94 -11.60 -3.87
N GLN A 42 4.02 -10.96 -3.15
CA GLN A 42 2.62 -11.37 -3.07
C GLN A 42 1.90 -11.18 -4.42
N GLU A 43 2.07 -10.04 -5.08
CA GLU A 43 1.39 -9.71 -6.34
C GLU A 43 1.87 -10.59 -7.50
N THR A 44 3.16 -10.94 -7.51
CA THR A 44 3.72 -11.89 -8.49
C THR A 44 3.09 -13.27 -8.31
N LEU A 45 2.98 -13.74 -7.07
CA LEU A 45 2.30 -15.01 -6.76
C LEU A 45 0.83 -14.98 -7.17
N TYR A 46 0.13 -13.86 -6.96
CA TYR A 46 -1.27 -13.71 -7.34
C TYR A 46 -1.48 -13.77 -8.85
N ASP A 47 -0.58 -13.17 -9.64
CA ASP A 47 -0.59 -13.28 -11.10
C ASP A 47 -0.38 -14.73 -11.56
N GLU A 48 0.57 -15.45 -10.96
CA GLU A 48 0.82 -16.85 -11.29
C GLU A 48 -0.36 -17.76 -10.94
N LEU A 49 -0.99 -17.55 -9.78
CA LEU A 49 -2.16 -18.32 -9.35
C LEU A 49 -3.36 -18.06 -10.25
N ALA A 50 -3.64 -16.81 -10.59
CA ALA A 50 -4.69 -16.45 -11.54
C ALA A 50 -4.47 -17.14 -12.90
N GLY A 51 -3.24 -17.08 -13.42
CA GLY A 51 -2.87 -17.75 -14.67
C GLY A 51 -3.05 -19.26 -14.64
N LYS A 52 -2.63 -19.93 -13.55
CA LYS A 52 -2.84 -21.39 -13.38
C LYS A 52 -4.30 -21.80 -13.30
N LEU A 53 -5.17 -20.91 -12.82
CA LEU A 53 -6.61 -21.14 -12.73
C LEU A 53 -7.36 -20.72 -14.00
N GLY A 54 -6.68 -20.10 -14.98
CA GLY A 54 -7.34 -19.50 -16.14
C GLY A 54 -8.29 -18.35 -15.78
N MET A 55 -8.06 -17.68 -14.65
CA MET A 55 -8.86 -16.56 -14.17
C MET A 55 -8.19 -15.25 -14.55
N ASP A 56 -8.99 -14.22 -14.89
CA ASP A 56 -8.45 -12.87 -15.07
C ASP A 56 -7.77 -12.39 -13.78
N ARG A 57 -6.67 -11.64 -13.94
CA ARG A 57 -5.81 -11.21 -12.84
C ARG A 57 -6.46 -10.17 -11.93
N LEU A 58 -7.32 -9.31 -12.47
CA LEU A 58 -8.09 -8.37 -11.67
C LEU A 58 -9.22 -9.10 -10.94
N ASP A 59 -9.92 -10.00 -11.62
CA ASP A 59 -10.99 -10.81 -11.01
C ASP A 59 -10.47 -11.69 -9.86
N PHE A 60 -9.27 -12.28 -10.01
CA PHE A 60 -8.64 -13.05 -8.94
C PHE A 60 -8.36 -12.18 -7.71
N ARG A 61 -7.95 -10.92 -7.90
CA ARG A 61 -7.75 -9.98 -6.79
C ARG A 61 -9.07 -9.57 -6.15
N LEU A 62 -10.09 -9.27 -6.95
CA LEU A 62 -11.43 -8.95 -6.46
C LEU A 62 -12.03 -10.08 -5.63
N LYS A 63 -11.85 -11.32 -6.08
CA LYS A 63 -12.33 -12.51 -5.38
C LYS A 63 -11.68 -12.69 -4.01
N ASN A 64 -10.41 -12.30 -3.87
CA ASN A 64 -9.62 -12.55 -2.67
C ASN A 64 -9.40 -11.28 -1.81
N CYS A 65 -9.87 -10.10 -2.23
CA CYS A 65 -9.62 -8.86 -1.50
C CYS A 65 -10.26 -8.85 -0.11
N LEU A 66 -9.63 -8.13 0.83
CA LEU A 66 -10.22 -7.84 2.13
C LEU A 66 -11.48 -6.98 1.95
N ARG A 67 -12.44 -7.18 2.84
CA ARG A 67 -13.67 -6.39 2.95
C ARG A 67 -13.93 -6.05 4.42
N ASP A 68 -14.89 -5.18 4.66
CA ASP A 68 -15.41 -4.93 5.99
C ASP A 68 -15.88 -6.25 6.64
N GLY A 69 -15.51 -6.45 7.90
CA GLY A 69 -15.71 -7.70 8.61
C GLY A 69 -14.72 -8.82 8.24
N CYS A 70 -13.64 -8.56 7.51
CA CYS A 70 -12.53 -9.51 7.39
C CYS A 70 -11.57 -9.36 8.58
N ASP A 71 -10.90 -10.47 8.90
CA ASP A 71 -9.75 -10.45 9.79
C ASP A 71 -8.48 -10.40 8.95
N THR A 72 -7.50 -9.60 9.37
CA THR A 72 -6.16 -9.65 8.78
C THR A 72 -5.46 -10.94 9.17
N VAL A 73 -4.40 -11.32 8.45
CA VAL A 73 -3.60 -12.51 8.80
C VAL A 73 -2.88 -12.41 10.16
N THR A 74 -2.88 -11.21 10.77
CA THR A 74 -2.37 -10.97 12.13
C THR A 74 -3.48 -10.89 13.17
N GLY A 75 -4.73 -11.17 12.81
CA GLY A 75 -5.88 -11.22 13.72
C GLY A 75 -6.56 -9.88 14.01
N GLN A 76 -6.27 -8.82 13.25
CA GLN A 76 -6.99 -7.56 13.40
C GLN A 76 -8.33 -7.65 12.66
N ARG A 77 -9.44 -7.41 13.37
CA ARG A 77 -10.75 -7.23 12.76
C ARG A 77 -10.81 -5.90 12.03
N LEU A 78 -11.14 -5.92 10.74
CA LEU A 78 -11.38 -4.71 9.95
C LEU A 78 -12.88 -4.40 9.99
N GLU A 79 -13.34 -3.62 10.96
CA GLU A 79 -14.78 -3.36 11.14
C GLU A 79 -15.39 -2.56 9.99
N SER A 80 -14.66 -1.56 9.49
CA SER A 80 -15.12 -0.70 8.40
C SER A 80 -13.94 -0.04 7.66
N GLY A 81 -14.24 0.57 6.51
CA GLY A 81 -13.30 1.42 5.77
C GLY A 81 -12.32 0.66 4.88
N VAL A 82 -12.60 -0.60 4.57
CA VAL A 82 -11.77 -1.42 3.68
C VAL A 82 -12.10 -1.14 2.22
N GLY A 83 -11.48 -0.10 1.66
CA GLY A 83 -11.81 0.38 0.30
C GLY A 83 -11.14 -0.33 -0.88
N ILE A 84 -10.35 -1.40 -0.66
CA ILE A 84 -9.56 -2.00 -1.74
C ILE A 84 -10.45 -2.63 -2.81
N GLY A 85 -11.57 -3.23 -2.42
CA GLY A 85 -12.47 -3.88 -3.34
C GLY A 85 -13.14 -2.88 -4.27
N GLU A 86 -13.62 -1.77 -3.73
CA GLU A 86 -14.18 -0.64 -4.49
C GLU A 86 -13.13 -0.05 -5.43
N CYS A 87 -11.87 0.11 -4.99
CA CYS A 87 -10.78 0.56 -5.86
C CYS A 87 -10.56 -0.38 -7.06
N LEU A 88 -10.61 -1.70 -6.83
CA LEU A 88 -10.42 -2.70 -7.88
C LEU A 88 -11.64 -2.77 -8.82
N GLU A 89 -12.86 -2.60 -8.29
CA GLU A 89 -14.10 -2.53 -9.08
C GLU A 89 -14.08 -1.33 -10.03
N GLN A 90 -13.67 -0.15 -9.54
CA GLN A 90 -13.51 1.04 -10.38
C GLN A 90 -12.43 0.87 -11.46
N LEU A 91 -11.46 -0.02 -11.27
CA LEU A 91 -10.41 -0.30 -12.26
C LEU A 91 -10.92 -1.15 -13.44
N GLN A 92 -11.99 -1.94 -13.29
CA GLN A 92 -12.47 -2.89 -14.30
C GLN A 92 -12.61 -2.31 -15.73
N PRO A 93 -13.31 -1.18 -15.96
CA PRO A 93 -13.44 -0.63 -17.32
C PRO A 93 -12.09 -0.20 -17.91
N HIS A 94 -11.19 0.32 -17.09
CA HIS A 94 -9.86 0.75 -17.52
C HIS A 94 -8.94 -0.44 -17.81
N TRP A 95 -9.06 -1.50 -17.00
CA TRP A 95 -8.37 -2.77 -17.18
C TRP A 95 -8.75 -3.44 -18.50
N ALA A 96 -10.05 -3.62 -18.73
CA ALA A 96 -10.57 -4.22 -19.96
C ALA A 96 -10.11 -3.45 -21.21
N ARG A 97 -10.20 -2.11 -21.17
CA ARG A 97 -9.70 -1.25 -22.25
C ARG A 97 -8.20 -1.44 -22.48
N ALA A 98 -7.39 -1.40 -21.43
CA ALA A 98 -5.93 -1.53 -21.54
C ALA A 98 -5.53 -2.90 -22.11
N LEU A 99 -6.21 -3.98 -21.71
CA LEU A 99 -5.99 -5.32 -22.27
C LEU A 99 -6.31 -5.37 -23.76
N ALA A 100 -7.48 -4.86 -24.18
CA ALA A 100 -7.87 -4.86 -25.60
C ALA A 100 -6.91 -4.01 -26.46
N GLU A 101 -6.49 -2.85 -25.97
CA GLU A 101 -5.50 -2.01 -26.65
C GLU A 101 -4.14 -2.69 -26.77
N ALA A 102 -3.68 -3.37 -25.72
CA ALA A 102 -2.43 -4.12 -25.73
C ALA A 102 -2.51 -5.31 -26.70
N GLU A 103 -3.62 -6.04 -26.72
CA GLU A 103 -3.85 -7.14 -27.66
C GLU A 103 -3.81 -6.66 -29.12
N ALA A 104 -4.58 -5.61 -29.44
CA ALA A 104 -4.59 -5.03 -30.78
C ALA A 104 -3.20 -4.54 -31.22
N PHE A 105 -2.47 -3.87 -30.33
CA PHE A 105 -1.09 -3.44 -30.60
C PHE A 105 -0.16 -4.64 -30.84
N ASN A 106 -0.27 -5.67 -30.01
CA ASN A 106 0.56 -6.87 -30.07
C ASN A 106 0.25 -7.73 -31.30
N ALA A 107 -0.97 -7.70 -31.82
CA ALA A 107 -1.33 -8.34 -33.08
C ALA A 107 -0.73 -7.59 -34.29
N ALA A 108 -0.70 -6.25 -34.24
CA ALA A 108 -0.22 -5.41 -35.34
C ALA A 108 1.30 -5.22 -35.38
N LYS A 109 2.02 -5.44 -34.27
CA LYS A 109 3.47 -5.17 -34.13
C LYS A 109 4.25 -6.42 -33.78
N THR A 110 5.38 -6.63 -34.46
CA THR A 110 6.31 -7.75 -34.22
C THR A 110 7.54 -7.34 -33.41
N ALA A 111 8.11 -6.16 -33.70
CA ALA A 111 9.35 -5.68 -33.07
C ALA A 111 9.18 -5.13 -31.64
N SER A 112 7.95 -4.80 -31.23
CA SER A 112 7.65 -4.32 -29.88
C SER A 112 6.30 -4.85 -29.42
N LYS A 113 6.19 -5.05 -28.10
CA LYS A 113 4.98 -5.54 -27.43
C LYS A 113 4.63 -4.63 -26.26
N ARG A 114 3.35 -4.65 -25.86
CA ARG A 114 2.81 -4.00 -24.67
C ARG A 114 2.36 -5.06 -23.67
N GLY A 115 2.66 -4.81 -22.40
CA GLY A 115 2.14 -5.56 -21.26
C GLY A 115 1.23 -4.67 -20.43
N VAL A 116 0.22 -5.26 -19.81
CA VAL A 116 -0.65 -4.60 -18.84
C VAL A 116 -0.47 -5.34 -17.52
N GLY A 117 -0.28 -4.61 -16.43
CA GLY A 117 -0.11 -5.17 -15.09
C GLY A 117 -1.06 -4.51 -14.11
N VAL A 118 -1.45 -5.27 -13.09
CA VAL A 118 -2.24 -4.77 -11.97
C VAL A 118 -1.56 -5.25 -10.69
N ALA A 119 -1.50 -4.38 -9.70
CA ALA A 119 -0.99 -4.70 -8.38
C ALA A 119 -1.85 -4.01 -7.32
N SER A 120 -2.03 -4.65 -6.16
CA SER A 120 -2.66 -4.03 -5.00
C SER A 120 -1.67 -3.87 -3.86
N CYS A 121 -1.89 -2.87 -3.02
CA CYS A 121 -1.09 -2.68 -1.82
C CYS A 121 -2.01 -2.16 -0.71
N TRP A 122 -1.74 -2.57 0.51
CA TRP A 122 -2.26 -1.90 1.71
C TRP A 122 -1.12 -1.47 2.60
N TYR A 123 -1.39 -0.48 3.44
CA TYR A 123 -0.39 0.07 4.33
C TYR A 123 -1.03 0.37 5.69
N GLY A 124 -0.56 -0.33 6.71
CA GLY A 124 -0.91 -0.03 8.09
C GLY A 124 -0.13 1.20 8.53
N CYS A 125 -0.82 2.29 8.85
CA CYS A 125 -0.20 3.54 9.27
C CYS A 125 0.00 3.56 10.79
N GLY A 126 1.25 3.58 11.24
CA GLY A 126 1.60 3.67 12.66
C GLY A 126 2.94 3.02 12.96
N ASN A 127 3.41 3.14 14.20
CA ASN A 127 4.57 2.36 14.63
C ASN A 127 4.10 0.94 14.90
N THR A 128 4.91 -0.03 14.48
CA THR A 128 4.60 -1.44 14.68
C THR A 128 4.65 -1.76 16.17
N SER A 129 3.50 -2.07 16.77
CA SER A 129 3.34 -2.48 18.16
C SER A 129 3.69 -1.42 19.22
N LEU A 130 3.81 -0.14 18.85
CA LEU A 130 4.14 0.95 19.77
C LEU A 130 3.15 2.11 19.63
N PRO A 131 2.77 2.77 20.74
CA PRO A 131 2.01 4.02 20.69
C PRO A 131 2.76 5.13 19.95
N ASN A 132 1.99 6.01 19.30
CA ASN A 132 2.50 7.17 18.56
C ASN A 132 2.00 8.50 19.16
N PRO A 133 2.33 8.81 20.43
CA PRO A 133 1.94 10.08 21.01
C PRO A 133 2.63 11.24 20.28
N SER A 134 1.91 12.35 20.13
CA SER A 134 2.44 13.60 19.58
C SER A 134 2.00 14.77 20.46
N THR A 135 2.80 15.83 20.51
CA THR A 135 2.49 17.03 21.31
C THR A 135 2.83 18.28 20.50
N ILE A 136 1.98 19.30 20.61
CA ILE A 136 2.13 20.62 20.01
C ILE A 136 2.14 21.66 21.12
N LYS A 137 2.88 22.75 20.96
CA LYS A 137 2.80 23.91 21.85
C LYS A 137 2.45 25.16 21.03
N VAL A 138 1.51 25.94 21.54
CA VAL A 138 1.10 27.22 20.94
C VAL A 138 1.38 28.33 21.94
N GLY A 139 2.02 29.39 21.48
CA GLY A 139 2.26 30.60 22.26
C GLY A 139 1.73 31.83 21.53
N ILE A 140 1.52 32.91 22.28
CA ILE A 140 1.23 34.24 21.74
C ILE A 140 2.36 35.16 22.17
N SER A 141 2.99 35.84 21.22
CA SER A 141 4.05 36.80 21.51
C SER A 141 3.48 38.09 22.11
N ALA A 142 4.35 38.94 22.68
CA ALA A 142 3.93 40.25 23.19
C ALA A 142 3.38 41.19 22.09
N SER A 143 3.75 40.96 20.82
CA SER A 143 3.21 41.64 19.64
C SER A 143 1.89 41.06 19.15
N GLY A 144 1.37 39.99 19.77
CA GLY A 144 0.12 39.32 19.39
C GLY A 144 0.26 38.26 18.29
N GLU A 145 1.48 37.89 17.91
CA GLU A 145 1.73 36.83 16.91
C GLU A 145 1.53 35.45 17.52
N VAL A 146 0.87 34.56 16.78
CA VAL A 146 0.71 33.16 17.18
C VAL A 146 1.94 32.36 16.74
N ILE A 147 2.58 31.69 17.70
CA ILE A 147 3.77 30.87 17.47
C ILE A 147 3.43 29.40 17.70
N LEU A 148 3.59 28.59 16.66
CA LEU A 148 3.29 27.16 16.66
C LEU A 148 4.57 26.33 16.70
N HIS A 149 4.76 25.54 17.76
CA HIS A 149 5.87 24.60 17.89
C HIS A 149 5.37 23.17 17.70
N GLN A 150 5.95 22.49 16.70
CA GLN A 150 5.56 21.14 16.32
C GLN A 150 6.77 20.21 16.22
N GLY A 151 6.57 18.93 16.56
CA GLY A 151 7.64 17.92 16.57
C GLY A 151 7.84 17.20 15.24
N ALA A 152 6.92 17.34 14.27
CA ALA A 152 7.11 16.72 12.96
C ALA A 152 8.06 17.56 12.12
N VAL A 153 9.12 16.93 11.63
CA VAL A 153 10.07 17.58 10.73
C VAL A 153 9.48 17.59 9.33
N ASP A 154 9.37 18.76 8.73
CA ASP A 154 8.98 18.88 7.33
C ASP A 154 10.17 18.57 6.43
N ILE A 155 10.10 17.44 5.75
CA ILE A 155 11.08 16.98 4.77
C ILE A 155 10.50 17.01 3.35
N GLY A 156 9.44 17.80 3.13
CA GLY A 156 8.76 17.96 1.85
C GLY A 156 7.37 17.33 1.80
N GLN A 157 6.89 16.71 2.88
CA GLN A 157 5.52 16.19 2.98
C GLN A 157 4.49 17.27 3.31
N GLY A 158 4.93 18.50 3.64
CA GLY A 158 4.05 19.64 3.88
C GLY A 158 3.44 19.66 5.28
N SER A 159 4.11 19.09 6.29
CA SER A 159 3.62 19.14 7.67
C SER A 159 3.52 20.57 8.19
N ASN A 160 4.42 21.48 7.79
CA ASN A 160 4.33 22.89 8.19
C ASN A 160 3.08 23.56 7.63
N THR A 161 2.61 23.15 6.45
CA THR A 161 1.37 23.66 5.85
C THR A 161 0.14 23.06 6.52
N VAL A 162 0.06 21.74 6.64
CA VAL A 162 -1.15 21.08 7.17
C VAL A 162 -1.35 21.41 8.65
N ILE A 163 -0.28 21.45 9.45
CA ILE A 163 -0.38 21.73 10.88
C ILE A 163 -0.77 23.20 11.14
N THR A 164 -0.34 24.13 10.30
CA THR A 164 -0.79 25.53 10.39
C THR A 164 -2.25 25.69 9.97
N GLN A 165 -2.71 24.97 8.95
CA GLN A 165 -4.13 24.95 8.55
C GLN A 165 -5.05 24.41 9.64
N ILE A 166 -4.61 23.41 10.41
CA ILE A 166 -5.37 22.88 11.55
C ILE A 166 -5.43 23.90 12.70
N CYS A 167 -4.40 24.72 12.87
CA CYS A 167 -4.30 25.70 13.95
C CYS A 167 -5.08 27.00 13.70
N ALA A 168 -5.38 27.32 12.43
CA ALA A 168 -6.06 28.55 12.00
C ALA A 168 -7.56 28.55 12.34
#